data_AF-A0A9P7MPE2-F1
#
_entry.id   AF-A0A9P7MPE2-F1
#
_cell.length_a   1.000
_cell.length_b   1.000
_cell.length_c   1.000
_cell.angle_alpha   90.00
_cell.angle_beta   90.00
_cell.angle_gamma   90.00
#
_symmetry.space_group_name_H-M   'P 1'
#
loop_
_entity.id
_entity.type
_entity.pdbx_description
1 polymer ?
#
loop_
_entity_poly.entity_id
_entity_poly.type
_entity_poly.pdbx_seq_one_letter_code
_entity_poly.pdbx_strand_id
1 'polypeptide(L)'
;MPCRIPNLPFFYLVYRAWSHWRAIAGAKHIQFLVSKKLLRPTTSPVLDALYSQTGAQQKTQAPTPSDPSSSSSSPSSQETLLLTQAQVRSFSEKLDVPALEIELERAIWQVEQAIGKEIQEEGSKPPGAEKEKES
;
A
#
# COMPACT_ATOMS: atom_id res chain seq x y z
N MET A 1 40.96 -34.98 -0.99
CA MET A 1 39.61 -35.48 -1.29
C MET A 1 38.87 -34.40 -2.07
N PRO A 2 38.65 -34.54 -3.39
CA PRO A 2 37.93 -33.51 -4.15
C PRO A 2 36.42 -33.60 -3.84
N CYS A 3 35.84 -32.48 -3.40
CA CYS A 3 34.42 -32.34 -3.17
C CYS A 3 33.71 -32.26 -4.54
N ARG A 4 32.94 -33.27 -4.92
CA ARG A 4 32.11 -33.24 -6.13
C ARG A 4 30.99 -32.22 -5.89
N ILE A 5 31.10 -31.04 -6.50
CA ILE A 5 29.98 -30.10 -6.55
C ILE A 5 28.82 -30.81 -7.27
N PRO A 6 27.67 -31.05 -6.61
CA PRO A 6 26.56 -31.69 -7.29
C PRO A 6 26.03 -30.78 -8.41
N ASN A 7 25.30 -31.34 -9.37
CA ASN A 7 24.69 -30.63 -10.49
C ASN A 7 23.57 -29.65 -10.03
N LEU A 8 23.92 -28.64 -9.22
CA LEU A 8 23.07 -27.55 -8.77
C LEU A 8 22.32 -26.84 -9.90
N PRO A 9 22.90 -26.55 -11.08
CA PRO A 9 22.16 -25.85 -12.13
C PRO A 9 20.97 -26.66 -12.64
N PHE A 10 21.07 -27.99 -12.75
CA PHE A 10 19.93 -28.81 -13.16
C PHE A 10 18.81 -28.83 -12.11
N PHE A 11 19.14 -29.05 -10.83
CA PHE A 11 18.14 -29.04 -9.75
C PHE A 11 17.44 -27.67 -9.64
N TYR A 12 18.19 -26.59 -9.80
CA TYR A 12 17.64 -25.24 -9.81
C TYR A 12 16.64 -25.04 -10.96
N LEU A 13 16.95 -25.50 -12.17
CA LEU A 13 16.07 -25.37 -13.33
C LEU A 13 14.78 -26.19 -13.18
N VAL A 14 14.88 -27.43 -12.68
CA VAL A 14 13.70 -28.27 -12.39
C VAL A 14 12.83 -27.63 -11.31
N TYR A 15 13.45 -27.17 -10.21
CA TYR A 15 12.74 -26.46 -9.15
C TYR A 15 12.07 -25.17 -9.65
N ARG A 16 12.77 -24.39 -10.49
CA ARG A 16 12.25 -23.15 -11.08
C ARG A 16 11.06 -23.41 -11.99
N ALA A 17 11.13 -24.44 -12.84
CA ALA A 17 10.02 -24.83 -13.70
C ALA A 17 8.81 -25.29 -12.88
N TRP A 18 9.03 -26.11 -11.84
CA TRP A 18 7.97 -26.58 -10.94
C TRP A 18 7.31 -25.44 -10.16
N SER A 19 8.10 -24.54 -9.59
CA SER A 19 7.61 -23.36 -8.87
C SER A 19 6.79 -22.45 -9.78
N HIS A 20 7.26 -22.22 -11.01
CA HIS A 20 6.53 -21.40 -11.98
C HIS A 20 5.22 -22.06 -12.43
N TRP A 21 5.22 -23.37 -12.66
CA TRP A 21 4.00 -24.11 -12.98
C TRP A 21 2.97 -24.01 -11.83
N ARG A 22 3.42 -24.17 -10.59
CA ARG A 22 2.60 -23.99 -9.38
C ARG A 22 2.04 -22.59 -9.25
N ALA A 23 2.82 -21.56 -9.56
CA ALA A 23 2.37 -20.18 -9.55
C ALA A 23 1.29 -19.92 -10.62
N ILE A 24 1.49 -20.42 -11.85
CA ILE A 24 0.50 -20.31 -12.94
C ILE A 24 -0.81 -21.03 -12.57
N ALA A 25 -0.72 -22.22 -11.97
CA ALA A 25 -1.89 -22.97 -11.53
C ALA A 25 -2.69 -22.20 -10.47
N GLY A 26 -2.01 -21.60 -9.49
CA GLY A 26 -2.64 -20.73 -8.49
C GLY A 26 -3.28 -19.48 -9.11
N ALA A 27 -2.59 -18.81 -10.03
CA ALA A 27 -3.10 -17.63 -10.72
C ALA A 27 -4.38 -17.93 -11.53
N LYS A 28 -4.42 -19.07 -12.23
CA LYS A 28 -5.63 -19.54 -12.93
C LYS A 28 -6.81 -19.76 -11.98
N HIS A 29 -6.55 -20.28 -10.78
CA HIS A 29 -7.61 -20.47 -9.77
C HIS A 29 -8.17 -19.14 -9.28
N ILE A 30 -7.30 -18.16 -8.99
CA ILE A 30 -7.73 -16.80 -8.61
C ILE A 30 -8.52 -16.15 -9.76
N GLN A 31 -8.04 -16.27 -10.99
CA GLN A 31 -8.74 -15.75 -12.17
C GLN A 31 -10.13 -16.38 -12.33
N PHE A 32 -10.28 -17.67 -12.05
CA PHE A 32 -11.58 -18.34 -12.04
C PHE A 32 -12.53 -17.75 -10.99
N LEU A 33 -12.07 -17.58 -9.75
CA LEU A 33 -12.87 -17.00 -8.66
C LEU A 33 -13.36 -15.58 -8.99
N VAL A 34 -12.47 -14.76 -9.58
CA VAL A 34 -12.78 -13.38 -9.99
C VAL A 34 -13.73 -13.36 -11.19
N SER A 35 -13.44 -14.11 -12.26
CA SER A 35 -14.26 -14.12 -13.49
C SER A 35 -15.70 -14.57 -13.25
N LYS A 36 -15.88 -15.53 -12.34
CA LYS A 36 -17.20 -16.03 -11.96
C LYS A 36 -17.87 -15.18 -10.87
N LYS A 37 -17.22 -14.11 -10.40
CA LYS A 37 -17.71 -13.21 -9.33
C LYS A 37 -18.13 -13.97 -8.06
N LEU A 38 -17.39 -15.03 -7.69
CA LEU A 38 -17.68 -15.79 -6.46
C LEU A 38 -17.24 -15.03 -5.20
N LEU A 39 -16.42 -13.99 -5.35
CA LEU A 39 -15.99 -13.16 -4.24
C LEU A 39 -17.09 -12.16 -3.88
N ARG A 40 -17.62 -12.27 -2.66
CA ARG A 40 -18.54 -11.29 -2.09
C ARG A 40 -17.78 -10.36 -1.15
N PRO A 41 -17.46 -9.12 -1.57
CA PRO A 41 -16.89 -8.16 -0.65
C PRO A 41 -17.89 -7.94 0.49
N THR A 42 -17.41 -8.11 1.72
CA THR A 42 -18.21 -7.96 2.92
C THR A 42 -17.61 -6.85 3.75
N THR A 43 -18.44 -5.91 4.17
CA THR A 43 -18.04 -4.83 5.08
C THR A 43 -17.68 -5.43 6.43
N SER A 44 -16.54 -5.05 7.00
CA SER A 44 -16.13 -5.50 8.32
C SER A 44 -16.22 -4.34 9.32
N PRO A 45 -17.14 -4.41 10.30
CA PRO A 45 -17.33 -3.32 11.28
C PRO A 45 -16.09 -3.10 12.16
N VAL A 46 -15.23 -4.13 12.27
CA VAL A 46 -13.96 -4.07 12.99
C VAL A 46 -12.96 -3.12 12.30
N LEU A 47 -12.86 -3.18 10.96
CA LEU A 47 -11.99 -2.27 10.21
C LEU A 47 -12.56 -0.84 10.24
N ASP A 48 -13.87 -0.69 10.08
CA ASP A 48 -14.53 0.61 10.11
C ASP A 48 -14.27 1.34 11.46
N ALA A 49 -14.37 0.62 12.57
CA ALA A 49 -14.06 1.15 13.90
C ALA A 49 -12.59 1.57 14.03
N LEU A 50 -11.67 0.78 13.49
CA LEU A 50 -10.24 1.08 13.51
C LEU A 50 -9.88 2.33 12.71
N TYR A 51 -10.35 2.43 11.46
CA TYR A 51 -10.09 3.60 10.62
C TYR A 51 -10.78 4.87 11.14
N SER A 52 -11.95 4.75 11.79
CA SER A 52 -12.64 5.90 12.38
C SER A 52 -11.86 6.56 13.54
N GLN A 53 -11.13 5.77 14.33
CA GLN A 53 -10.29 6.29 15.41
C GLN A 53 -9.10 7.11 14.86
N THR A 54 -8.59 6.72 13.71
CA THR A 54 -7.44 7.36 13.08
C THR A 54 -7.78 8.71 12.47
N GLY A 55 -8.90 8.81 11.76
CA GLY A 55 -9.38 10.10 11.21
C GLY A 55 -9.73 11.12 12.30
N ALA A 56 -10.19 10.68 13.47
CA ALA A 56 -10.48 11.55 14.60
C ALA A 56 -9.21 12.15 15.24
N GLN A 57 -8.12 11.38 15.32
CA GLN A 57 -6.85 11.86 15.90
C GLN A 57 -6.20 12.99 15.10
N GLN A 58 -6.34 12.97 13.76
CA GLN A 58 -5.84 14.02 12.87
C GLN A 58 -6.56 15.36 13.06
N LYS A 59 -7.82 15.36 13.51
CA LYS A 59 -8.62 16.60 13.71
C LYS A 59 -8.27 17.35 15.01
N THR A 60 -7.61 16.70 15.96
CA THR A 60 -7.27 17.29 17.28
C THR A 60 -5.95 18.07 17.32
N GLN A 61 -5.17 18.06 16.24
CA GLN A 61 -4.02 18.96 16.10
C GLN A 61 -4.49 20.23 15.33
N ALA A 62 -5.06 21.20 16.04
CA ALA A 62 -5.46 22.51 15.49
C ALA A 62 -5.17 23.61 16.54
N PRO A 63 -5.05 24.93 16.21
CA PRO A 63 -6.19 25.72 15.67
C PRO A 63 -5.81 26.85 14.68
N THR A 64 -6.73 27.31 13.82
CA THR A 64 -7.47 28.57 14.08
C THR A 64 -8.94 28.51 13.62
N PRO A 65 -9.84 29.34 14.22
CA PRO A 65 -11.28 29.28 14.00
C PRO A 65 -11.77 30.38 13.05
N SER A 66 -12.37 29.98 11.93
CA SER A 66 -13.41 30.79 11.27
C SER A 66 -14.17 29.95 10.25
N ASP A 67 -15.49 30.06 10.34
CA ASP A 67 -16.54 29.66 9.41
C ASP A 67 -17.20 28.26 9.57
N PRO A 68 -18.48 28.23 10.01
CA PRO A 68 -19.26 27.01 10.14
C PRO A 68 -20.08 26.75 8.87
N SER A 69 -19.46 26.41 7.73
CA SER A 69 -20.18 25.97 6.53
C SER A 69 -19.22 25.36 5.48
N SER A 70 -18.67 24.19 5.75
CA SER A 70 -17.97 23.41 4.72
C SER A 70 -18.21 21.91 4.92
N SER A 71 -19.47 21.50 4.77
CA SER A 71 -19.76 20.24 4.09
C SER A 71 -19.19 20.35 2.67
N SER A 72 -18.41 19.36 2.23
CA SER A 72 -17.68 19.30 0.95
C SER A 72 -16.33 20.03 0.88
N SER A 73 -15.31 19.51 1.55
CA SER A 73 -13.93 19.75 1.13
C SER A 73 -13.57 18.75 0.02
N SER A 74 -13.53 19.24 -1.21
CA SER A 74 -12.71 18.66 -2.29
C SER A 74 -11.34 18.26 -1.73
N PRO A 75 -10.83 17.05 -1.98
CA PRO A 75 -9.49 16.71 -1.54
C PRO A 75 -8.53 17.62 -2.30
N SER A 76 -7.72 18.39 -1.58
CA SER A 76 -6.43 18.79 -2.12
C SER A 76 -5.75 17.51 -2.63
N SER A 77 -5.27 17.48 -3.87
CA SER A 77 -4.67 16.29 -4.51
C SER A 77 -3.41 15.74 -3.83
N GLN A 78 -3.11 16.15 -2.61
CA GLN A 78 -1.96 15.70 -1.83
C GLN A 78 -2.28 14.39 -1.13
N GLU A 79 -1.51 13.36 -1.44
CA GLU A 79 -1.59 12.07 -0.77
C GLU A 79 -1.32 12.23 0.74
N THR A 80 -2.21 11.72 1.59
CA THR A 80 -2.10 11.85 3.05
C THR A 80 -2.01 10.47 3.69
N LEU A 81 -1.02 10.26 4.56
CA LEU A 81 -0.85 9.02 5.30
C LEU A 81 -2.00 8.84 6.30
N LEU A 82 -2.80 7.78 6.11
CA LEU A 82 -3.93 7.48 6.99
C LEU A 82 -3.52 6.71 8.24
N LEU A 83 -2.58 5.77 8.16
CA LEU A 83 -2.23 4.89 9.28
C LEU A 83 -0.88 5.28 9.90
N THR A 84 -0.80 5.43 11.22
CA THR A 84 0.45 5.71 11.94
C THR A 84 1.06 4.46 12.55
N GLN A 85 2.39 4.46 12.76
CA GLN A 85 3.11 3.31 13.31
C GLN A 85 2.59 2.87 14.69
N ALA A 86 2.13 3.81 15.52
CA ALA A 86 1.56 3.50 16.83
C ALA A 86 0.31 2.61 16.78
N GLN A 87 -0.40 2.58 15.64
CA GLN A 87 -1.66 1.85 15.48
C GLN A 87 -1.46 0.43 14.92
N VAL A 88 -0.30 0.14 14.34
CA VAL A 88 0.00 -1.13 13.65
C VAL A 88 -0.25 -2.34 14.56
N ARG A 89 0.18 -2.27 15.81
CA ARG A 89 -0.04 -3.33 16.80
C ARG A 89 -1.53 -3.58 17.10
N SER A 90 -2.32 -2.52 17.24
CA SER A 90 -3.77 -2.60 17.47
C SER A 90 -4.51 -3.24 16.28
N PHE A 91 -4.05 -2.99 15.05
CA PHE A 91 -4.56 -3.64 13.86
C PHE A 91 -4.23 -5.13 13.82
N SER A 92 -2.96 -5.49 14.09
CA SER A 92 -2.49 -6.89 14.14
C SER A 92 -3.29 -7.72 15.16
N GLU A 93 -3.45 -7.18 16.37
CA GLU A 93 -4.18 -7.83 17.46
C GLU A 93 -5.68 -7.99 17.17
N LYS A 94 -6.34 -6.98 16.59
CA LYS A 94 -7.79 -7.04 16.30
C LYS A 94 -8.14 -7.90 15.08
N LEU A 95 -7.23 -8.00 14.11
CA LEU A 95 -7.43 -8.83 12.92
C LEU A 95 -6.97 -10.28 13.13
N ASP A 96 -6.31 -10.58 14.24
CA ASP A 96 -5.72 -11.90 14.56
C ASP A 96 -4.74 -12.38 13.48
N VAL A 97 -3.95 -11.44 12.92
CA VAL A 97 -2.94 -11.72 11.90
C VAL A 97 -1.59 -11.17 12.34
N PRO A 98 -0.77 -11.93 13.08
CA PRO A 98 0.52 -11.45 13.60
C PRO A 98 1.51 -11.08 12.48
N ALA A 99 1.45 -11.78 11.35
CA ALA A 99 2.28 -11.46 10.19
C ALA A 99 1.99 -10.08 9.57
N LEU A 100 0.82 -9.49 9.86
CA LEU A 100 0.40 -8.21 9.32
C LEU A 100 1.21 -7.04 9.89
N GLU A 101 1.74 -7.17 11.11
CA GLU A 101 2.47 -6.11 11.79
C GLU A 101 3.67 -5.61 10.95
N ILE A 102 4.54 -6.54 10.55
CA ILE A 102 5.74 -6.26 9.76
C ILE A 102 5.37 -5.73 8.35
N GLU A 103 4.31 -6.28 7.75
CA GLU A 103 3.84 -5.86 6.43
C GLU A 103 3.29 -4.42 6.47
N LEU A 104 2.58 -4.05 7.54
CA LEU A 104 2.07 -2.68 7.73
C LEU A 104 3.21 -1.69 8.00
N GLU A 105 4.20 -2.05 8.82
CA GLU A 105 5.37 -1.19 9.03
C GLU A 105 6.12 -0.92 7.72
N ARG A 106 6.33 -1.96 6.91
CA ARG A 106 6.95 -1.82 5.59
C ARG A 106 6.11 -0.94 4.66
N ALA A 107 4.79 -1.11 4.67
CA ALA A 107 3.89 -0.31 3.84
C ALA A 107 3.90 1.17 4.24
N ILE A 108 3.87 1.48 5.54
CA ILE A 108 3.98 2.87 6.04
C ILE A 108 5.29 3.48 5.54
N TRP A 109 6.40 2.79 5.72
CA TRP A 109 7.71 3.26 5.26
C TRP A 109 7.73 3.52 3.74
N GLN A 110 7.12 2.63 2.93
CA GLN A 110 7.03 2.81 1.48
C GLN A 110 6.25 4.06 1.09
N VAL A 111 5.15 4.35 1.78
CA VAL A 111 4.31 5.52 1.49
C VAL A 111 5.00 6.81 1.95
N GLU A 112 5.63 6.83 3.12
CA GLU A 112 6.41 7.98 3.59
C GLU A 112 7.54 8.35 2.61
N GLN A 113 8.25 7.34 2.08
CA GLN A 113 9.27 7.56 1.06
C GLN A 113 8.69 8.05 -0.27
N ALA A 114 7.53 7.53 -0.69
CA ALA A 114 6.86 7.96 -1.92
C ALA A 114 6.43 9.42 -1.83
N ILE A 115 5.75 9.82 -0.74
CA ILE A 115 5.33 11.20 -0.49
C ILE A 115 6.55 12.14 -0.42
N GLY A 116 7.63 11.72 0.27
CA GLY A 116 8.86 12.51 0.36
C GLY A 116 9.53 12.74 -1.00
N LYS A 117 9.45 11.76 -1.91
CA LYS A 117 9.98 11.86 -3.28
C LYS A 117 9.12 12.77 -4.14
N GLU A 118 7.80 12.67 -4.05
CA GLU A 118 6.86 13.52 -4.78
C GLU A 118 7.05 15.00 -4.42
N ILE A 119 7.18 15.32 -3.13
CA ILE A 119 7.46 16.69 -2.66
C ILE A 119 8.79 17.24 -3.22
N GLN A 120 9.82 16.40 -3.34
CA GLN A 120 11.11 16.80 -3.91
C GLN A 120 11.05 16.98 -5.44
N GLU A 121 10.27 16.16 -6.14
CA GLU A 121 10.05 16.28 -7.59
C GLU A 121 9.22 17.53 -7.94
N GLU A 122 8.20 17.86 -7.14
CA GLU A 122 7.45 19.12 -7.30
C GLU A 122 8.30 20.36 -6.99
N GLY A 123 9.17 20.30 -5.98
CA GLY A 123 10.07 21.40 -5.63
C GLY A 123 11.24 21.63 -6.60
N SER A 124 11.56 20.67 -7.47
CA SER A 124 12.67 20.74 -8.42
C SER A 124 12.25 21.05 -9.87
N LYS A 125 10.95 21.17 -10.14
CA LYS A 125 10.43 21.59 -11.46
C LYS A 125 10.55 23.12 -11.59
N PRO A 126 11.40 23.67 -12.48
CA PRO A 126 11.54 25.11 -12.63
C PRO A 126 10.24 25.75 -13.18
N PRO A 127 9.82 26.92 -12.67
CA PRO A 127 8.69 27.65 -13.22
C PRO A 127 9.07 28.27 -14.56
N GLY A 128 8.59 27.69 -15.67
CA GLY A 128 8.67 28.32 -16.98
C GLY A 128 9.26 27.43 -18.08
N ALA A 129 8.45 26.54 -18.63
CA ALA A 129 8.67 25.97 -19.96
C ALA A 129 7.32 25.66 -20.64
N GLU A 130 6.35 26.56 -20.52
CA GLU A 130 5.14 26.55 -21.34
C GLU A 130 4.82 27.98 -21.78
N LYS A 131 5.57 28.49 -22.75
CA LYS A 131 5.13 29.43 -23.79
C LYS A 131 6.23 29.54 -24.83
N GLU A 132 5.81 29.63 -26.09
CA GLU A 132 6.61 29.75 -27.32
C GLU A 132 7.17 28.44 -27.91
N LYS A 133 6.37 27.84 -28.79
CA LYS A 133 6.56 27.85 -30.25
C LYS A 133 5.26 27.41 -30.91
N GLU A 134 4.84 27.86 -32.08
CA GLU A 134 5.01 29.06 -32.90
C GLU A 134 3.99 28.85 -34.04
N SER A 135 3.48 29.98 -34.52
CA SER A 135 2.82 30.28 -35.80
C SER A 135 2.80 29.23 -36.91
#